data_AF-A0A380P3E9-F1
#
_entry.id   AF-A0A380P3E9-F1
#
_cell.length_a   1.000
_cell.length_b   1.000
_cell.length_c   1.000
_cell.angle_alpha   90.00
_cell.angle_beta   90.00
_cell.angle_gamma   90.00
#
_symmetry.space_group_name_H-M   'P 1'
#
loop_
_entity.id
_entity.type
_entity.pdbx_description
1 polymer ?
#
loop_
_entity_poly.entity_id
_entity_poly.type
_entity_poly.pdbx_seq_one_letter_code
_entity_poly.pdbx_strand_id
1 'polypeptide(L)'
;MAPIIRGINRNRFININRQFVHFLKSVPYLMDLTQYQLTQADWDAGVEATVAQMQQGKLSLADMTPFMLLFDLIKGTHGERDIRFLFIDEIQDYTPFQLAFLKRSFQRHDLQCWVI
;
A
#
# COMPACT_ATOMS: atom_id res chain seq x y z
N MET A 1 -32.81 7.23 1.58
CA MET A 1 -31.91 6.18 1.04
C MET A 1 -30.56 6.70 0.52
N ALA A 2 -30.48 7.93 -0.01
CA ALA A 2 -29.22 8.54 -0.49
C ALA A 2 -28.00 8.55 0.49
N PRO A 3 -28.13 8.62 1.83
CA PRO A 3 -26.98 8.60 2.72
C PRO A 3 -26.33 7.21 2.85
N ILE A 4 -27.15 6.14 2.84
CA ILE A 4 -26.68 4.76 2.98
C ILE A 4 -25.97 4.32 1.69
N ILE A 5 -26.56 4.62 0.54
CA ILE A 5 -25.95 4.35 -0.77
C ILE A 5 -24.62 5.11 -0.92
N ARG A 6 -24.54 6.37 -0.45
CA ARG A 6 -23.26 7.12 -0.41
C ARG A 6 -22.24 6.51 0.55
N GLY A 7 -22.66 5.93 1.68
CA GLY A 7 -21.79 5.23 2.62
C GLY A 7 -21.20 3.95 2.03
N ILE A 8 -22.02 3.20 1.30
CA ILE A 8 -21.59 2.01 0.55
C ILE A 8 -20.63 2.41 -0.57
N ASN A 9 -20.98 3.41 -1.40
CA ASN A 9 -20.14 3.86 -2.50
C ASN A 9 -18.80 4.50 -2.06
N ARG A 10 -18.67 4.92 -0.79
CA ARG A 10 -17.42 5.45 -0.21
C ARG A 10 -16.62 4.42 0.58
N ASN A 11 -16.98 3.13 0.52
CA ASN A 11 -16.36 2.06 1.29
C ASN A 11 -16.26 2.35 2.79
N ARG A 12 -17.23 3.10 3.35
CA ARG A 12 -17.21 3.51 4.77
C ARG A 12 -17.36 2.33 5.75
N PHE A 13 -17.72 1.15 5.23
CA PHE A 13 -17.77 -0.11 5.95
C PHE A 13 -16.38 -0.76 6.12
N ILE A 14 -15.37 -0.30 5.39
CA ILE A 14 -14.02 -0.83 5.43
C ILE A 14 -13.14 0.06 6.31
N ASN A 15 -12.71 -0.48 7.44
CA ASN A 15 -11.66 0.15 8.23
C ASN A 15 -10.29 -0.24 7.65
N ILE A 16 -9.77 0.58 6.73
CA ILE A 16 -8.53 0.28 6.01
C ILE A 16 -7.33 0.09 6.94
N ASN A 17 -7.24 0.87 8.02
CA ASN A 17 -6.16 0.75 9.00
C ASN A 17 -6.18 -0.64 9.67
N ARG A 18 -7.37 -1.10 10.07
CA ARG A 18 -7.53 -2.46 10.63
C ARG A 18 -7.21 -3.55 9.61
N GLN A 19 -7.58 -3.36 8.34
CA GLN A 19 -7.26 -4.33 7.29
C GLN A 19 -5.76 -4.41 7.04
N PHE A 20 -5.04 -3.29 7.09
CA PHE A 20 -3.59 -3.27 6.96
C PHE A 20 -2.91 -3.98 8.14
N VAL A 21 -3.34 -3.71 9.38
CA VAL A 21 -2.81 -4.41 10.56
C VAL A 21 -3.11 -5.92 10.50
N HIS A 22 -4.32 -6.30 10.08
CA HIS A 22 -4.68 -7.70 9.88
C HIS A 22 -3.78 -8.36 8.83
N PHE A 23 -3.53 -7.67 7.71
CA PHE A 23 -2.61 -8.13 6.67
C PHE A 23 -1.21 -8.37 7.23
N LEU A 24 -0.64 -7.41 7.96
CA LEU A 24 0.69 -7.55 8.57
C LEU A 24 0.78 -8.75 9.52
N LYS A 25 -0.25 -8.96 10.35
CA LYS A 25 -0.33 -10.15 11.22
C LYS A 25 -0.51 -11.45 10.46
N SER A 26 -1.00 -11.40 9.23
CA SER A 26 -1.20 -12.57 8.38
C SER A 26 0.05 -12.97 7.60
N VAL A 27 1.02 -12.06 7.40
CA VAL A 27 2.24 -12.30 6.61
C VAL A 27 3.02 -13.56 7.04
N PRO A 28 3.24 -13.84 8.34
CA PRO A 28 3.97 -15.03 8.77
C PRO A 28 3.33 -16.36 8.35
N TYR A 29 2.02 -16.36 8.05
CA TYR A 29 1.31 -17.54 7.56
C TYR A 29 1.33 -17.65 6.03
N LEU A 30 1.58 -16.53 5.34
CA LEU A 30 1.63 -16.46 3.88
C LEU A 30 3.04 -16.66 3.35
N MET A 31 4.05 -16.41 4.17
CA MET A 31 5.45 -16.43 3.77
C MET A 31 6.35 -16.96 4.89
N ASP A 32 7.39 -17.69 4.49
CA ASP A 32 8.41 -18.17 5.42
C ASP A 32 9.38 -17.04 5.79
N LEU A 33 9.29 -16.57 7.03
CA LEU A 33 10.12 -15.49 7.57
C LEU A 33 11.61 -15.87 7.66
N THR A 34 11.92 -17.16 7.76
CA THR A 34 13.31 -17.62 7.92
C THR A 34 14.17 -17.31 6.70
N GLN A 35 13.55 -17.20 5.53
CA GLN A 35 14.19 -16.81 4.27
C GLN A 35 14.77 -15.38 4.33
N TYR A 36 14.21 -14.54 5.20
CA TYR A 36 14.63 -13.16 5.43
C TYR A 36 15.42 -12.98 6.73
N GLN A 37 15.84 -14.08 7.36
CA GLN A 37 16.56 -14.06 8.64
C GLN A 37 15.76 -13.35 9.75
N LEU A 38 14.43 -13.42 9.69
CA LEU A 38 13.52 -12.84 10.67
C LEU A 38 12.88 -13.94 11.52
N THR A 39 12.81 -13.72 12.83
CA THR A 39 11.96 -14.55 13.70
C THR A 39 10.55 -13.98 13.74
N GLN A 40 9.60 -14.81 14.18
CA GLN A 40 8.23 -14.34 14.40
C GLN A 40 8.17 -13.21 15.45
N ALA A 41 9.01 -13.27 16.47
CA ALA A 41 9.08 -12.22 17.50
C ALA A 41 9.58 -10.89 16.93
N ASP A 42 10.58 -10.91 16.04
CA ASP A 42 11.08 -9.70 15.36
C ASP A 42 9.99 -9.07 14.49
N TRP A 43 9.24 -9.92 13.78
CA TRP A 43 8.11 -9.48 12.97
C TRP A 43 7.02 -8.84 13.82
N ASP A 44 6.58 -9.52 14.88
CA ASP A 44 5.53 -9.03 15.76
C ASP A 44 5.92 -7.69 16.42
N ALA A 45 7.19 -7.53 16.82
CA ALA A 45 7.71 -6.26 17.33
C ALA A 45 7.65 -5.14 16.27
N GLY A 46 7.98 -5.45 15.02
CA GLY A 46 7.85 -4.54 13.89
C GLY A 46 6.40 -4.11 13.65
N VAL A 47 5.46 -5.07 13.66
CA VAL A 47 4.03 -4.79 13.51
C VAL A 47 3.51 -3.91 14.65
N GLU A 48 3.93 -4.17 15.90
CA GLU A 48 3.56 -3.33 17.05
C GLU A 48 4.08 -1.90 16.91
N ALA A 49 5.32 -1.72 16.44
CA ALA A 49 5.89 -0.40 16.18
C ALA A 49 5.10 0.36 15.10
N THR A 50 4.74 -0.30 13.99
CA THR A 50 3.91 0.29 12.94
C THR A 50 2.52 0.66 13.47
N VAL A 51 1.89 -0.21 14.25
CA VAL A 51 0.58 0.07 14.88
C VAL A 51 0.67 1.29 15.80
N ALA A 52 1.71 1.41 16.62
CA ALA A 52 1.92 2.55 17.50
C ALA A 52 2.09 3.87 16.71
N GLN A 53 2.82 3.84 15.59
CA GLN A 53 2.93 5.01 14.71
C GLN A 53 1.60 5.37 14.07
N MET A 54 0.84 4.38 13.61
CA MET A 54 -0.49 4.60 13.01
C MET A 54 -1.48 5.22 13.99
N GLN A 55 -1.42 4.84 15.27
CA GLN A 55 -2.23 5.46 16.33
C GLN A 55 -1.90 6.95 16.52
N GLN A 56 -0.67 7.36 16.23
CA GLN A 56 -0.23 8.75 16.23
C GLN A 56 -0.50 9.47 14.90
N GLY A 57 -1.18 8.82 13.95
CA GLY A 57 -1.43 9.37 12.62
C GLY A 57 -0.18 9.41 11.73
N LYS A 58 0.85 8.63 12.05
CA LYS A 58 2.11 8.54 11.29
C LYS A 58 2.22 7.17 10.62
N LEU A 59 2.82 7.14 9.45
CA LEU A 59 3.16 5.91 8.75
C LEU A 59 4.51 6.13 8.06
N SER A 60 5.41 5.15 8.16
CA SER A 60 6.69 5.23 7.46
C SER A 60 6.47 5.23 5.94
N LEU A 61 7.40 5.81 5.19
CA LEU A 61 7.31 5.80 3.72
C LEU A 61 7.37 4.35 3.17
N ALA A 62 8.13 3.50 3.84
CA ALA A 62 8.23 2.07 3.52
C ALA A 62 6.88 1.36 3.69
N ASP A 63 6.14 1.65 4.77
CA ASP A 63 4.82 1.06 5.05
C ASP A 63 3.69 1.72 4.27
N MET A 64 3.87 2.98 3.83
CA MET A 64 2.86 3.71 3.05
C MET A 64 2.58 3.03 1.71
N THR A 65 3.62 2.50 1.05
CA THR A 65 3.50 1.85 -0.26
C THR A 65 2.63 0.58 -0.21
N PRO A 66 2.91 -0.42 0.66
CA PRO A 66 2.05 -1.60 0.78
C PRO A 66 0.66 -1.23 1.32
N PHE A 67 0.53 -0.20 2.17
CA PHE A 67 -0.76 0.31 2.62
C PHE A 67 -1.63 0.81 1.46
N MET A 68 -1.06 1.66 0.58
CA MET A 68 -1.75 2.18 -0.60
C MET A 68 -2.08 1.07 -1.60
N LEU A 69 -1.16 0.13 -1.82
CA LEU A 69 -1.41 -1.03 -2.67
C LEU A 69 -2.59 -1.86 -2.15
N LEU A 70 -2.64 -2.17 -0.85
CA LEU A 70 -3.74 -2.92 -0.26
C LEU A 70 -5.06 -2.16 -0.40
N PHE A 71 -5.03 -0.84 -0.19
CA PHE A 71 -6.21 0.00 -0.35
C PHE A 71 -6.76 0.00 -1.78
N ASP A 72 -5.90 0.12 -2.78
CA ASP A 72 -6.27 0.07 -4.20
C ASP A 72 -6.86 -1.31 -4.56
N LEU A 73 -6.26 -2.39 -4.05
CA LEU A 73 -6.77 -3.75 -4.22
C LEU A 73 -8.18 -3.92 -3.62
N ILE A 74 -8.40 -3.41 -2.41
CA ILE A 74 -9.69 -3.49 -1.72
C ILE A 74 -10.75 -2.63 -2.42
N LYS A 75 -10.37 -1.44 -2.91
CA LYS A 75 -11.28 -0.56 -3.65
C LYS A 75 -11.64 -1.09 -5.02
N GLY A 76 -10.82 -1.96 -5.61
CA GLY A 76 -11.00 -2.48 -6.96
C GLY A 76 -10.87 -1.39 -8.05
N THR A 77 -10.45 -0.18 -7.69
CA THR A 77 -10.24 0.90 -8.64
C THR A 77 -9.01 0.59 -9.48
N HIS A 78 -9.20 0.47 -10.79
CA HIS A 78 -8.09 0.38 -11.73
C HIS A 78 -7.56 1.80 -11.92
N GLY A 79 -6.25 1.95 -11.82
CA GLY A 79 -5.53 3.22 -11.77
C GLY A 79 -6.01 4.31 -12.72
N GLU A 80 -5.68 5.57 -12.40
CA GLU A 80 -6.11 6.74 -13.18
C GLU A 80 -5.57 6.65 -14.61
N ARG A 81 -6.46 6.40 -15.57
CA ARG A 81 -6.09 6.13 -16.98
C ARG A 81 -5.94 7.39 -17.83
N ASP A 82 -6.18 8.56 -17.25
CA ASP A 82 -6.08 9.84 -17.95
C ASP A 82 -4.65 10.38 -17.96
N ILE A 83 -3.79 9.91 -17.05
CA ILE A 83 -2.39 10.31 -16.97
C ILE A 83 -1.58 9.54 -18.02
N ARG A 84 -0.86 10.28 -18.87
CA ARG A 84 -0.07 9.73 -20.00
C ARG A 84 1.44 9.68 -19.74
N PHE A 85 1.95 10.63 -18.96
CA PHE A 85 3.38 10.78 -18.67
C PHE A 85 3.55 11.03 -17.17
N LEU A 86 4.46 10.28 -16.55
CA LEU A 86 4.87 10.46 -15.16
C LEU A 86 6.39 10.65 -15.14
N PHE A 87 6.83 11.83 -14.70
CA PHE A 87 8.24 12.15 -14.51
C PHE A 87 8.56 12.02 -13.02
N ILE A 88 9.64 11.32 -12.69
CA ILE A 88 10.12 11.12 -11.32
C ILE A 88 11.52 11.71 -11.26
N ASP A 89 11.66 12.85 -10.59
CA ASP A 89 12.88 13.66 -10.58
C ASP A 89 14.00 13.05 -9.71
N GLU A 90 13.66 12.12 -8.80
CA GLU A 90 14.58 11.49 -7.86
C GLU A 90 14.40 9.96 -7.85
N ILE A 91 14.45 9.34 -9.03
CA ILE A 91 14.10 7.90 -9.19
C ILE A 91 14.94 6.97 -8.31
N GLN A 92 16.18 7.36 -7.99
CA GLN A 92 17.10 6.61 -7.13
C GLN A 92 16.65 6.52 -5.67
N ASP A 93 15.81 7.45 -5.21
CA ASP A 93 15.26 7.42 -3.84
C ASP A 93 14.10 6.42 -3.71
N TYR A 94 13.63 5.86 -4.84
CA TYR A 94 12.54 4.92 -4.87
C TYR A 94 13.03 3.49 -4.94
N THR A 95 12.46 2.65 -4.07
CA THR A 95 12.63 1.21 -4.14
C THR A 95 11.95 0.65 -5.40
N PRO A 96 12.45 -0.49 -5.94
CA PRO A 96 11.80 -1.17 -7.07
C PRO A 96 10.31 -1.47 -6.83
N PHE A 97 9.94 -1.75 -5.57
CA PHE A 97 8.55 -1.98 -5.17
C PHE A 97 7.68 -0.72 -5.31
N GLN A 98 8.17 0.44 -4.87
CA GLN A 98 7.48 1.72 -5.05
C GLN A 98 7.29 2.08 -6.52
N LEU A 99 8.31 1.86 -7.35
CA LEU A 99 8.22 2.09 -8.79
C LEU A 99 7.21 1.15 -9.46
N ALA A 100 7.18 -0.13 -9.07
CA ALA A 100 6.18 -1.08 -9.55
C ALA A 100 4.75 -0.67 -9.16
N PHE A 101 4.57 -0.17 -7.94
CA PHE A 101 3.30 0.39 -7.48
C PHE A 101 2.87 1.59 -8.34
N LEU A 102 3.73 2.59 -8.52
CA LEU A 102 3.44 3.76 -9.35
C LEU A 102 3.08 3.36 -10.79
N LYS A 103 3.87 2.46 -11.40
CA LYS A 103 3.60 1.95 -12.74
C LYS A 103 2.21 1.32 -12.82
N ARG A 104 1.82 0.52 -11.81
CA ARG A 104 0.50 -0.11 -11.72
C ARG A 104 -0.63 0.90 -11.54
N SER A 105 -0.46 1.88 -10.66
CA SER A 105 -1.49 2.88 -10.34
C SER A 105 -1.79 3.85 -11.48
N PHE A 106 -0.92 3.94 -12.49
CA PHE A 106 -1.13 4.81 -13.66
C PHE A 106 -1.18 4.04 -14.99
N GLN A 107 -1.41 2.72 -14.96
CA GLN A 107 -1.39 1.86 -16.15
C GLN A 107 -2.27 2.37 -17.31
N ARG A 108 -1.61 2.99 -18.30
CA ARG A 108 -1.93 2.85 -19.74
C ARG A 108 -0.83 2.01 -20.38
N HIS A 109 -1.15 1.36 -21.50
CA HIS A 109 -0.26 0.45 -22.24
C HIS A 109 1.15 1.02 -22.54
N ASP A 110 1.31 2.35 -22.57
CA ASP A 110 2.56 3.04 -22.94
C ASP A 110 3.02 4.09 -21.90
N LEU A 111 2.93 3.80 -20.59
CA LEU A 111 3.61 4.64 -19.60
C LEU A 111 5.13 4.61 -19.85
N GLN A 112 5.65 5.67 -20.45
CA GLN A 112 7.08 5.94 -20.47
C GLN A 112 7.43 6.69 -19.18
N CYS A 113 8.02 5.96 -18.22
CA CYS A 113 8.76 6.62 -17.15
C CYS A 113 10.04 7.18 -17.75
N TRP A 114 10.11 8.50 -17.85
CA TRP A 114 11.32 9.20 -18.24
C TRP A 114 12.05 9.65 -16.99
N VAL A 115 13.32 9.29 -16.91
CA VAL A 115 14.28 9.86 -15.97
C VAL A 115 14.74 11.18 -16.59
N ILE A 116 14.57 12.29 -15.87
CA ILE A 116 15.20 13.56 -16.23
C ILE A 116 16.63 13.54 -15.68
#